data_AF-A0A501Q779-F1
#
_entry.id   AF-A0A501Q779-F1
#
_cell.length_a   1.000
_cell.length_b   1.000
_cell.length_c   1.000
_cell.angle_alpha   90.00
_cell.angle_beta   90.00
_cell.angle_gamma   90.00
#
_symmetry.space_group_name_H-M   'P 1'
#
loop_
_entity.id
_entity.type
_entity.pdbx_description
1 polymer ?
#
loop_
_entity_poly.entity_id
_entity_poly.type
_entity_poly.pdbx_seq_one_letter_code
_entity_poly.pdbx_strand_id
1 'polypeptide(L)'
;MIRSVLWVAFLFFATASSAFTNDSDPEFNAIFKEMQIELKKINAYYAPKIREKELRIQDISAKIYDATETASKVDFLIQKDLLKEEILFLKKEEMQDLSKIRYLKGLQIIRLLYEKVLSLDHHFASVRTFSEINKLSNPNQYPEYEKLKEIVKHRKDKKAGFDLTSILGTNTIVSIVQTFSNLMVSSLSKDEKDKEIANIECILDFTLRMQNELNTIYFETAFLQKSNDKIRTDIETLFKEYTKPIGYANTLESCRTSDDWESVKLKTNDYLANLKTQQGPQLYSSQVNIIFPIDRLLQFITQYNSFIDQGGKFYEKFKIILNSYENEKQCETKLPLEYKKLKDDIDVAINKFNIAYRPVEVNGSKMKEILYGINEFE
;
A
#
# COMPACT_ATOMS: atom_id res chain seq x y z
N MET A 1 -60.88 8.99 -25.99
CA MET A 1 -61.86 7.99 -25.52
C MET A 1 -61.12 6.66 -25.44
N ILE A 2 -60.92 6.14 -24.21
CA ILE A 2 -60.89 4.71 -23.82
C ILE A 2 -59.89 3.81 -24.60
N ARG A 3 -58.70 3.52 -24.06
CA ARG A 3 -58.34 2.43 -23.12
C ARG A 3 -58.19 1.04 -23.76
N SER A 4 -57.08 0.40 -23.37
CA SER A 4 -56.84 -1.06 -23.26
C SER A 4 -56.34 -1.77 -24.52
N VAL A 5 -55.40 -2.73 -24.52
CA VAL A 5 -54.38 -3.33 -23.62
C VAL A 5 -53.99 -4.62 -24.37
N LEU A 6 -52.69 -4.95 -24.46
CA LEU A 6 -52.08 -6.30 -24.50
C LEU A 6 -50.62 -6.15 -24.96
N TRP A 7 -49.70 -5.80 -24.06
CA TRP A 7 -48.85 -6.75 -23.30
C TRP A 7 -48.15 -7.78 -24.18
N VAL A 8 -46.96 -7.42 -24.67
CA VAL A 8 -45.88 -8.37 -24.97
C VAL A 8 -44.70 -7.97 -24.08
N ALA A 9 -44.58 -8.68 -22.96
CA ALA A 9 -43.40 -8.67 -22.13
C ALA A 9 -42.29 -9.40 -22.90
N PHE A 10 -41.36 -8.65 -23.47
CA PHE A 10 -40.08 -9.20 -23.88
C PHE A 10 -39.03 -8.79 -22.84
N LEU A 11 -38.65 -9.80 -22.05
CA LEU A 11 -37.53 -9.80 -21.13
C LEU A 11 -36.27 -9.32 -21.84
N PHE A 12 -35.95 -8.03 -21.69
CA PHE A 12 -34.56 -7.61 -21.81
C PHE A 12 -33.85 -8.06 -20.54
N PHE A 13 -32.99 -9.06 -20.71
CA PHE A 13 -31.94 -9.42 -19.78
C PHE A 13 -31.25 -8.13 -19.32
N ALA A 14 -31.58 -7.68 -18.11
CA ALA A 14 -30.65 -6.94 -17.30
C ALA A 14 -29.53 -7.92 -16.98
N THR A 15 -28.49 -7.94 -17.82
CA THR A 15 -27.17 -8.33 -17.34
C THR A 15 -26.88 -7.36 -16.21
N ALA A 16 -27.10 -7.84 -14.99
CA ALA A 16 -26.51 -7.23 -13.82
C ALA A 16 -25.01 -7.20 -14.10
N SER A 17 -24.53 -6.06 -14.57
CA SER A 17 -23.18 -5.62 -14.28
C SER A 17 -23.11 -5.73 -12.76
N SER A 18 -22.47 -6.78 -12.28
CA SER A 18 -21.99 -6.84 -10.91
C SER A 18 -21.13 -5.61 -10.74
N ALA A 19 -21.75 -4.55 -10.22
CA ALA A 19 -21.04 -3.40 -9.71
C ALA A 19 -20.08 -3.98 -8.68
N PHE A 20 -18.80 -4.00 -9.03
CA PHE A 20 -17.73 -4.23 -8.08
C PHE A 20 -17.99 -3.28 -6.92
N THR A 21 -18.39 -3.82 -5.78
CA THR A 21 -18.37 -3.08 -4.53
C THR A 21 -16.92 -2.70 -4.34
N ASN A 22 -16.66 -1.39 -4.42
CA ASN A 22 -15.41 -0.82 -3.94
C ASN A 22 -15.36 -1.20 -2.46
N ASP A 23 -14.67 -2.29 -2.12
CA ASP A 23 -14.51 -2.79 -0.76
C ASP A 23 -13.62 -1.80 -0.03
N SER A 24 -14.27 -0.76 0.47
CA SER A 24 -13.67 0.32 1.22
C SER A 24 -13.49 -0.14 2.67
N ASP A 25 -12.32 0.10 3.26
CA ASP A 25 -12.01 -0.26 4.63
C ASP A 25 -12.94 0.51 5.59
N PRO A 26 -13.81 -0.19 6.35
CA PRO A 26 -14.82 0.44 7.18
C PRO A 26 -14.22 1.30 8.30
N GLU A 27 -13.03 0.96 8.78
CA GLU A 27 -12.37 1.70 9.87
C GLU A 27 -11.82 3.04 9.38
N PHE A 28 -11.16 3.06 8.22
CA PHE A 28 -10.73 4.32 7.60
C PHE A 28 -11.91 5.23 7.30
N ASN A 29 -12.98 4.67 6.70
CA ASN A 29 -14.19 5.43 6.40
C ASN A 29 -14.86 6.02 7.65
N ALA A 30 -14.88 5.28 8.75
CA ALA A 30 -15.42 5.77 10.01
C ALA A 30 -14.65 7.00 10.51
N ILE A 31 -13.32 6.94 10.50
CA ILE A 31 -12.46 8.06 10.89
C ILE A 31 -12.71 9.28 10.00
N PHE A 32 -12.80 9.10 8.67
CA PHE A 32 -13.06 10.21 7.75
C PHE A 32 -14.43 10.83 7.93
N LYS A 33 -15.45 10.00 8.11
CA LYS A 33 -16.82 10.47 8.33
C LYS A 33 -16.91 11.25 9.64
N GLU A 34 -16.29 10.75 10.70
CA GLU A 34 -16.22 11.44 11.98
C GLU A 34 -15.48 12.77 11.85
N MET A 35 -14.32 12.79 11.19
CA MET A 35 -13.56 14.01 10.93
C MET A 35 -14.40 15.05 10.18
N GLN A 36 -15.08 14.65 9.10
CA GLN A 36 -15.96 15.54 8.34
C GLN A 36 -17.09 16.14 9.19
N ILE A 37 -17.69 15.33 10.08
CA ILE A 37 -18.73 15.80 10.98
C ILE A 37 -18.17 16.85 11.95
N GLU A 38 -17.01 16.59 12.54
CA GLU A 38 -16.39 17.51 13.50
C GLU A 38 -15.93 18.81 12.83
N LEU A 39 -15.32 18.74 11.64
CA LEU A 39 -14.92 19.92 10.86
C LEU A 39 -16.14 20.78 10.49
N LYS A 40 -17.25 20.15 10.08
CA LYS A 40 -18.51 20.87 9.80
C LYS A 40 -19.07 21.57 11.04
N LYS A 41 -18.96 20.95 12.23
CA LYS A 41 -19.40 21.57 13.48
C LYS A 41 -18.59 22.83 13.81
N ILE A 42 -17.27 22.79 13.63
CA ILE A 42 -16.41 23.97 13.82
C ILE A 42 -16.80 25.08 12.84
N ASN A 43 -16.89 24.76 11.56
CA ASN A 43 -17.23 25.76 10.54
C ASN A 43 -18.62 26.38 10.81
N ALA A 44 -19.61 25.57 11.19
CA ALA A 44 -20.93 26.05 11.56
C ALA A 44 -20.94 26.97 12.80
N TYR A 45 -19.92 26.91 13.65
CA TYR A 45 -19.78 27.80 14.81
C TYR A 45 -19.06 29.11 14.46
N TYR A 46 -17.97 29.07 13.68
CA TYR A 46 -17.15 30.24 13.37
C TYR A 46 -17.69 31.06 12.19
N ALA A 47 -18.12 30.43 11.09
CA ALA A 47 -18.52 31.14 9.87
C ALA A 47 -19.66 32.14 10.07
N PRO A 48 -20.73 31.86 10.85
CA PRO A 48 -21.77 32.86 11.10
C PRO A 48 -21.25 34.08 11.86
N LYS A 49 -20.37 33.89 12.85
CA LYS A 49 -19.79 34.98 13.66
C LYS A 49 -18.86 35.87 12.84
N ILE A 50 -18.06 35.26 11.98
CA ILE A 50 -17.18 35.99 11.05
C ILE A 50 -18.05 36.79 10.08
N ARG A 51 -19.07 36.16 9.47
CA ARG A 51 -19.97 36.81 8.53
C ARG A 51 -20.73 37.99 9.15
N GLU A 52 -21.19 37.86 10.39
CA GLU A 52 -21.84 38.96 11.13
C GLU A 52 -20.93 40.19 11.23
N LYS A 53 -19.65 39.98 11.59
CA LYS A 53 -18.67 41.07 11.70
C LYS A 53 -18.31 41.67 10.34
N GLU A 54 -18.20 40.84 9.30
CA GLU A 54 -17.96 41.30 7.93
C GLU A 54 -19.10 42.19 7.43
N LEU A 55 -20.36 41.82 7.68
CA LEU A 55 -21.53 42.65 7.36
C LEU A 55 -21.51 43.98 8.14
N ARG A 56 -21.10 43.95 9.41
CA ARG A 56 -20.98 45.17 10.22
C ARG A 56 -19.85 46.09 9.73
N ILE A 57 -18.75 45.53 9.23
CA ILE A 57 -17.68 46.29 8.57
C ILE A 57 -18.21 46.96 7.29
N GLN A 58 -19.06 46.30 6.52
CA GLN A 58 -19.67 46.89 5.32
C GLN A 58 -20.58 48.08 5.69
N ASP A 59 -21.44 47.93 6.69
CA ASP A 59 -22.31 49.00 7.22
C ASP A 59 -21.50 50.19 7.74
N ILE A 60 -20.47 49.94 8.55
CA ILE A 60 -19.57 51.00 9.05
C ILE A 60 -18.83 51.67 7.89
N SER A 61 -18.42 50.92 6.87
CA SER A 61 -17.76 51.49 5.70
C SER A 61 -18.67 52.46 4.96
N ALA A 62 -19.97 52.16 4.81
CA ALA A 62 -20.95 53.09 4.25
C ALA A 62 -21.07 54.36 5.12
N LYS A 63 -21.19 54.21 6.45
CA LYS A 63 -21.26 55.34 7.39
C LYS A 63 -20.04 56.26 7.36
N ILE A 64 -18.84 55.73 7.07
CA ILE A 64 -17.62 56.54 6.88
C ILE A 64 -17.74 57.46 5.66
N TYR A 65 -18.34 56.97 4.57
CA TYR A 65 -18.54 57.76 3.35
C TYR A 65 -19.57 58.88 3.58
N ASP A 66 -20.64 58.60 4.32
CA ASP A 66 -21.74 59.54 4.56
C ASP A 66 -21.43 60.58 5.67
N ALA A 67 -20.48 60.29 6.55
CA ALA A 67 -20.11 61.20 7.63
C ALA A 67 -19.49 62.51 7.09
N THR A 68 -19.91 63.64 7.64
CA THR A 68 -19.36 64.96 7.30
C THR A 68 -18.31 65.43 8.32
N GLU A 69 -18.46 65.04 9.58
CA GLU A 69 -17.54 65.42 10.66
C GLU A 69 -16.33 64.49 10.76
N THR A 70 -15.14 65.07 10.87
CA THR A 70 -13.87 64.33 11.01
C THR A 70 -13.87 63.43 12.25
N ALA A 71 -14.41 63.89 13.37
CA ALA A 71 -14.49 63.11 14.61
C ALA A 71 -15.27 61.80 14.41
N SER A 72 -16.47 61.89 13.81
CA SER A 72 -17.29 60.70 13.52
C SER A 72 -16.62 59.73 12.55
N LYS A 73 -15.87 60.25 11.55
CA LYS A 73 -15.07 59.38 10.64
C LYS A 73 -14.00 58.61 11.38
N VAL A 74 -13.29 59.26 12.30
CA VAL A 74 -12.25 58.63 13.11
C VAL A 74 -12.86 57.55 14.01
N ASP A 75 -13.99 57.82 14.67
CA ASP A 75 -14.67 56.83 15.50
C ASP A 75 -15.11 55.60 14.70
N PHE A 76 -15.67 55.80 13.50
CA PHE A 76 -16.04 54.68 12.63
C PHE A 76 -14.82 53.90 12.12
N LEU A 77 -13.69 54.56 11.85
CA LEU A 77 -12.44 53.89 11.48
C LEU A 77 -11.92 53.02 12.63
N ILE A 78 -11.95 53.51 13.87
CA ILE A 78 -11.57 52.73 15.06
C ILE A 78 -12.47 51.50 15.21
N GLN A 79 -13.80 51.67 15.11
CA GLN A 79 -14.73 50.54 15.19
C GLN A 79 -14.50 49.50 14.09
N LYS A 80 -14.22 49.96 12.86
CA LYS A 80 -13.89 49.07 11.74
C LYS A 80 -12.60 48.30 12.00
N ASP A 81 -11.60 48.93 12.59
CA ASP A 81 -10.32 48.29 12.90
C ASP A 81 -10.47 47.22 14.00
N LEU A 82 -11.19 47.55 15.07
CA LEU A 82 -11.53 46.59 16.13
C LEU A 82 -12.26 45.36 15.58
N LEU A 83 -13.23 45.54 14.67
CA LEU A 83 -13.92 44.41 14.04
C LEU A 83 -13.00 43.55 13.18
N LYS A 84 -12.00 44.14 12.51
CA LYS A 84 -11.00 43.38 11.75
C LYS A 84 -10.10 42.56 12.68
N GLU A 85 -9.68 43.13 13.81
CA GLU A 85 -8.92 42.40 14.82
C GLU A 85 -9.72 41.23 15.40
N GLU A 86 -11.01 41.44 15.69
CA GLU A 86 -11.91 40.38 16.14
C GLU A 86 -12.08 39.26 15.09
N ILE A 87 -12.19 39.60 13.80
CA ILE A 87 -12.22 38.59 12.72
C ILE A 87 -10.91 37.81 12.67
N LEU A 88 -9.77 38.48 12.75
CA LEU A 88 -8.45 37.82 12.77
C LEU A 88 -8.32 36.88 13.96
N PHE A 89 -8.81 37.30 15.13
CA PHE A 89 -8.85 36.46 16.32
C PHE A 89 -9.73 35.23 16.12
N LEU A 90 -10.96 35.39 15.62
CA LEU A 90 -11.87 34.27 15.33
C LEU A 90 -11.28 33.28 14.32
N LYS A 91 -10.65 33.77 13.24
CA LYS A 91 -9.97 32.91 12.25
C LYS A 91 -8.81 32.12 12.85
N LYS A 92 -8.08 32.72 13.80
CA LYS A 92 -6.99 32.04 14.51
C LYS A 92 -7.52 30.94 15.42
N GLU A 93 -8.60 31.20 16.16
CA GLU A 93 -9.26 30.18 16.99
C GLU A 93 -9.83 29.04 16.14
N GLU A 94 -10.48 29.36 15.02
CA GLU A 94 -10.98 28.36 14.06
C GLU A 94 -9.84 27.45 13.57
N MET A 95 -8.74 28.03 13.09
CA MET A 95 -7.58 27.28 12.62
C MET A 95 -7.00 26.36 13.70
N GLN A 96 -7.00 26.81 14.96
CA GLN A 96 -6.52 26.03 16.09
C GLN A 96 -7.44 24.81 16.35
N ASP A 97 -8.75 25.01 16.38
CA ASP A 97 -9.70 23.92 16.59
C ASP A 97 -9.72 22.93 15.40
N LEU A 98 -9.54 23.41 14.16
CA LEU A 98 -9.38 22.53 12.98
C LEU A 98 -8.10 21.70 13.07
N SER A 99 -6.97 22.32 13.42
CA SER A 99 -5.68 21.65 13.55
C SER A 99 -5.72 20.58 14.64
N LYS A 100 -6.47 20.84 15.73
CA LYS A 100 -6.70 19.90 16.83
C LYS A 100 -7.32 18.59 16.32
N ILE A 101 -8.41 18.69 15.56
CA ILE A 101 -9.10 17.52 15.00
C ILE A 101 -8.16 16.77 14.07
N ARG A 102 -7.53 17.48 13.14
CA ARG A 102 -6.65 16.88 12.11
C ARG A 102 -5.51 16.11 12.75
N TYR A 103 -4.92 16.63 13.81
CA TYR A 103 -3.84 15.98 14.55
C TYR A 103 -4.31 14.70 15.26
N LEU A 104 -5.44 14.77 15.97
CA LEU A 104 -6.04 13.61 16.63
C LEU A 104 -6.36 12.49 15.64
N LYS A 105 -6.99 12.86 14.53
CA LYS A 105 -7.34 11.89 13.48
C LYS A 105 -6.12 11.39 12.72
N GLY A 106 -5.09 12.21 12.57
CA GLY A 106 -3.81 11.79 11.99
C GLY A 106 -3.15 10.67 12.79
N LEU A 107 -3.17 10.71 14.12
CA LEU A 107 -2.70 9.61 14.96
C LEU A 107 -3.51 8.32 14.75
N GLN A 108 -4.83 8.43 14.59
CA GLN A 108 -5.69 7.27 14.29
C GLN A 108 -5.37 6.68 12.91
N ILE A 109 -5.11 7.53 11.92
CA ILE A 109 -4.69 7.11 10.58
C ILE A 109 -3.33 6.40 10.64
N ILE A 110 -2.36 6.92 11.39
CA ILE A 110 -1.04 6.27 11.59
C ILE A 110 -1.23 4.87 12.18
N ARG A 111 -2.10 4.73 13.19
CA ARG A 111 -2.44 3.42 13.78
C ARG A 111 -2.95 2.44 12.72
N LEU A 112 -3.94 2.84 11.91
CA LEU A 112 -4.51 1.95 10.89
C LEU A 112 -3.51 1.61 9.78
N LEU A 113 -2.71 2.59 9.33
CA LEU A 113 -1.66 2.34 8.33
C LEU A 113 -0.62 1.35 8.86
N TYR A 114 -0.32 1.37 10.15
CA TYR A 114 0.58 0.41 10.77
C TYR A 114 0.06 -1.03 10.70
N GLU A 115 -1.24 -1.25 10.92
CA GLU A 115 -1.85 -2.57 10.72
C GLU A 115 -1.64 -3.10 9.30
N LYS A 116 -1.76 -2.21 8.31
CA LYS A 116 -1.55 -2.57 6.90
C LYS A 116 -0.09 -2.90 6.62
N VAL A 117 0.85 -2.13 7.19
CA VAL A 117 2.29 -2.41 7.10
C VAL A 117 2.65 -3.76 7.72
N LEU A 118 2.09 -4.10 8.88
CA LEU A 118 2.29 -5.42 9.50
C LEU A 118 1.70 -6.55 8.66
N SER A 119 0.53 -6.31 8.05
CA SER A 119 -0.09 -7.29 7.14
C SER A 119 0.78 -7.54 5.89
N LEU A 120 1.47 -6.52 5.39
CA LEU A 120 2.48 -6.67 4.33
C LEU A 120 3.71 -7.43 4.81
N ASP A 121 4.20 -7.16 6.02
CA ASP A 121 5.33 -7.87 6.60
C ASP A 121 5.05 -9.38 6.72
N HIS A 122 3.84 -9.74 7.20
CA HIS A 122 3.38 -11.12 7.20
C HIS A 122 3.26 -11.73 5.81
N HIS A 123 2.76 -10.97 4.83
CA HIS A 123 2.72 -11.41 3.43
C HIS A 123 4.12 -11.76 2.95
N PHE A 124 5.06 -10.84 3.10
CA PHE A 124 6.44 -11.01 2.62
C PHE A 124 7.21 -12.11 3.35
N ALA A 125 6.92 -12.37 4.63
CA ALA A 125 7.45 -13.49 5.38
C ALA A 125 6.92 -14.85 4.89
N SER A 126 5.74 -14.88 4.27
CA SER A 126 5.12 -16.09 3.71
C SER A 126 5.49 -16.36 2.25
N VAL A 127 6.15 -15.41 1.56
CA VAL A 127 6.55 -15.60 0.15
C VAL A 127 7.67 -16.63 0.06
N ARG A 128 7.64 -17.42 -1.01
CA ARG A 128 8.60 -18.50 -1.26
C ARG A 128 10.04 -18.03 -1.20
N THR A 129 10.87 -18.86 -0.59
CA THR A 129 12.30 -18.58 -0.42
C THR A 129 13.10 -18.90 -1.68
N PHE A 130 14.32 -18.37 -1.77
CA PHE A 130 15.27 -18.73 -2.83
C PHE A 130 15.41 -20.24 -3.00
N SER A 131 15.46 -20.98 -1.89
CA SER A 131 15.62 -22.42 -1.88
C SER A 131 14.47 -23.13 -2.59
N GLU A 132 13.23 -22.69 -2.37
CA GLU A 132 12.04 -23.27 -3.00
C GLU A 132 11.99 -22.96 -4.49
N ILE A 133 12.31 -21.73 -4.87
CA ILE A 133 12.38 -21.31 -6.27
C ILE A 133 13.49 -22.05 -7.01
N ASN A 134 14.67 -22.19 -6.40
CA ASN A 134 15.79 -22.95 -6.98
C ASN A 134 15.44 -24.43 -7.14
N LYS A 135 14.74 -25.02 -6.17
CA LYS A 135 14.30 -26.41 -6.27
C LYS A 135 13.38 -26.61 -7.46
N LEU A 136 12.45 -25.68 -7.68
CA LEU A 136 11.53 -25.71 -8.81
C LEU A 136 12.27 -25.68 -10.16
N SER A 137 13.30 -24.84 -10.28
CA SER A 137 14.09 -24.70 -11.51
C SER A 137 15.23 -25.73 -11.69
N ASN A 138 15.41 -26.67 -10.76
CA ASN A 138 16.54 -27.60 -10.79
C ASN A 138 16.09 -29.02 -11.15
N PRO A 139 16.50 -29.57 -12.31
CA PRO A 139 16.10 -30.90 -12.77
C PRO A 139 16.55 -32.01 -11.80
N ASN A 140 17.62 -31.82 -11.03
CA ASN A 140 18.10 -32.78 -10.04
C ASN A 140 17.13 -32.96 -8.85
N GLN A 141 16.10 -32.12 -8.72
CA GLN A 141 15.06 -32.28 -7.70
C GLN A 141 13.92 -33.20 -8.14
N TYR A 142 13.92 -33.63 -9.41
CA TYR A 142 12.85 -34.45 -9.97
C TYR A 142 13.28 -35.93 -10.02
N PRO A 143 12.47 -36.85 -9.45
CA PRO A 143 12.79 -38.28 -9.38
C PRO A 143 13.07 -38.92 -10.75
N GLU A 144 12.34 -38.49 -11.79
CA GLU A 144 12.48 -39.02 -13.14
C GLU A 144 13.86 -38.70 -13.73
N TYR A 145 14.38 -37.49 -13.47
CA TYR A 145 15.69 -37.08 -13.93
C TYR A 145 16.83 -37.74 -13.14
N GLU A 146 16.68 -37.87 -11.82
CA GLU A 146 17.65 -38.62 -11.01
C GLU A 146 17.69 -40.11 -11.39
N LYS A 147 16.54 -40.70 -11.74
CA LYS A 147 16.48 -42.07 -12.25
C LYS A 147 17.26 -42.22 -13.55
N LEU A 148 17.13 -41.27 -14.50
CA LEU A 148 17.94 -41.28 -15.71
C LEU A 148 19.44 -41.19 -15.38
N LYS A 149 19.83 -40.28 -14.49
CA LYS A 149 21.23 -40.11 -14.07
C LYS A 149 21.83 -41.41 -13.56
N GLU A 150 21.12 -42.14 -12.70
CA GLU A 150 21.60 -43.41 -12.17
C GLU A 150 21.65 -44.51 -13.24
N ILE A 151 20.65 -44.60 -14.13
CA ILE A 151 20.68 -45.55 -15.27
C ILE A 151 21.92 -45.29 -16.15
N VAL A 152 22.15 -44.03 -16.52
CA VAL A 152 23.28 -43.62 -17.35
C VAL A 152 24.60 -43.89 -16.64
N LYS A 153 24.70 -43.58 -15.35
CA LYS A 153 25.90 -43.80 -14.54
C LYS A 153 26.25 -45.28 -14.39
N HIS A 154 25.26 -46.17 -14.33
CA HIS A 154 25.48 -47.62 -14.26
C HIS A 154 25.77 -48.26 -15.63
N ARG A 155 25.25 -47.68 -16.72
CA ARG A 155 25.42 -48.21 -18.09
C ARG A 155 26.43 -47.43 -18.96
N LYS A 156 27.15 -46.47 -18.40
CA LYS A 156 28.21 -45.74 -19.11
C LYS A 156 29.44 -46.62 -19.33
N ASP A 157 30.14 -46.38 -20.43
CA ASP A 157 31.46 -46.96 -20.66
C ASP A 157 32.49 -46.35 -19.67
N LYS A 158 33.21 -47.20 -18.94
CA LYS A 158 34.24 -46.77 -17.96
C LYS A 158 35.46 -46.10 -18.60
N LYS A 159 35.71 -46.30 -19.90
CA LYS A 159 36.84 -45.72 -20.65
C LYS A 159 36.49 -44.40 -21.34
N ALA A 160 35.22 -44.16 -21.67
CA ALA A 160 34.76 -43.00 -22.43
C ALA A 160 33.83 -42.05 -21.66
N GLY A 161 33.34 -42.44 -20.48
CA GLY A 161 32.46 -41.62 -19.64
C GLY A 161 33.22 -40.59 -18.78
N PHE A 162 32.54 -39.50 -18.44
CA PHE A 162 33.08 -38.43 -17.60
C PHE A 162 32.38 -38.39 -16.23
N ASP A 163 33.17 -38.25 -15.16
CA ASP A 163 32.69 -38.02 -13.80
C ASP A 163 32.99 -36.58 -13.37
N LEU A 164 31.93 -35.85 -13.04
CA LEU A 164 32.06 -34.53 -12.43
C LEU A 164 32.42 -34.65 -10.95
N THR A 165 33.17 -33.67 -10.47
CA THR A 165 33.34 -33.44 -9.03
C THR A 165 32.00 -33.00 -8.41
N SER A 166 31.84 -33.25 -7.12
CA SER A 166 30.58 -32.98 -6.39
C SER A 166 30.10 -31.53 -6.50
N ILE A 167 31.02 -30.57 -6.67
CA ILE A 167 30.69 -29.14 -6.80
C ILE A 167 30.09 -28.82 -8.18
N LEU A 168 30.59 -29.44 -9.25
CA LEU A 168 30.08 -29.19 -10.61
C LEU A 168 28.81 -29.99 -10.89
N GLY A 169 28.63 -31.14 -10.23
CA GLY A 169 27.44 -31.97 -10.37
C GLY A 169 26.16 -31.37 -9.78
N THR A 170 26.25 -30.34 -8.92
CA THR A 170 25.08 -29.63 -8.37
C THR A 170 24.62 -28.47 -9.25
N ASN A 171 25.45 -28.03 -10.22
CA ASN A 171 25.05 -27.04 -11.20
C ASN A 171 24.11 -27.67 -12.24
N THR A 172 22.94 -27.06 -12.43
CA THR A 172 21.87 -27.53 -13.34
C THR A 172 22.37 -27.81 -14.76
N ILE A 173 23.01 -26.84 -15.41
CA ILE A 173 23.45 -26.95 -16.81
C ILE A 173 24.53 -28.03 -16.93
N VAL A 174 25.48 -28.03 -16.01
CA VAL A 174 26.61 -28.96 -16.02
C VAL A 174 26.17 -30.40 -15.74
N SER A 175 25.21 -30.60 -14.83
CA SER A 175 24.54 -31.90 -14.60
C SER A 175 23.84 -32.41 -15.86
N ILE A 176 23.10 -31.55 -16.57
CA ILE A 176 22.42 -31.92 -17.83
C ILE A 176 23.45 -32.33 -18.87
N VAL A 177 24.47 -31.49 -19.13
CA VAL A 177 25.51 -31.78 -20.12
C VAL A 177 26.21 -33.09 -19.81
N GLN A 178 26.56 -33.36 -18.55
CA GLN A 178 27.16 -34.63 -18.15
C GLN A 178 26.23 -35.82 -18.42
N THR A 179 24.97 -35.71 -18.02
CA THR A 179 23.97 -36.79 -18.17
C THR A 179 23.78 -37.15 -19.63
N PHE A 180 23.63 -36.18 -20.53
CA PHE A 180 23.48 -36.42 -21.97
C PHE A 180 24.78 -36.88 -22.63
N SER A 181 25.94 -36.35 -22.24
CA SER A 181 27.24 -36.82 -22.75
C SER A 181 27.49 -38.28 -22.40
N ASN A 182 27.17 -38.66 -21.15
CA ASN A 182 27.28 -40.04 -20.70
C ASN A 182 26.20 -40.94 -21.33
N LEU A 183 25.00 -40.42 -21.62
CA LEU A 183 23.96 -41.16 -22.33
C LEU A 183 24.40 -41.52 -23.76
N MET A 184 25.12 -40.64 -24.46
CA MET A 184 25.64 -40.91 -25.81
C MET A 184 26.62 -42.08 -25.84
N VAL A 185 27.51 -42.17 -24.85
CA VAL A 185 28.50 -43.25 -24.71
C VAL A 185 28.02 -44.44 -23.85
N SER A 186 26.74 -44.47 -23.49
CA SER A 186 26.15 -45.58 -22.73
C SER A 186 25.82 -46.77 -23.62
N SER A 187 25.78 -47.96 -23.01
CA SER A 187 25.41 -49.23 -23.66
C SER A 187 23.91 -49.41 -23.92
N LEU A 188 23.09 -48.39 -23.69
CA LEU A 188 21.65 -48.40 -23.98
C LEU A 188 21.40 -48.47 -25.50
N SER A 189 20.38 -49.22 -25.89
CA SER A 189 19.86 -49.23 -27.26
C SER A 189 19.21 -47.89 -27.62
N LYS A 190 19.01 -47.63 -28.91
CA LYS A 190 18.37 -46.40 -29.38
C LYS A 190 16.95 -46.24 -28.80
N ASP A 191 16.15 -47.30 -28.84
CA ASP A 191 14.77 -47.28 -28.35
C ASP A 191 14.70 -47.05 -26.82
N GLU A 192 15.65 -47.60 -26.05
CA GLU A 192 15.76 -47.31 -24.62
C GLU A 192 16.13 -45.85 -24.36
N LYS A 193 17.07 -45.27 -25.13
CA LYS A 193 17.45 -43.85 -25.00
C LYS A 193 16.26 -42.93 -25.28
N ASP A 194 15.54 -43.18 -26.38
CA ASP A 194 14.39 -42.36 -26.79
C ASP A 194 13.27 -42.43 -25.72
N LYS A 195 13.02 -43.60 -25.15
CA LYS A 195 12.03 -43.79 -24.09
C LYS A 195 12.39 -43.04 -22.80
N GLU A 196 13.65 -43.12 -22.37
CA GLU A 196 14.07 -42.45 -21.14
C GLU A 196 14.13 -40.92 -21.31
N ILE A 197 14.50 -40.42 -22.50
CA ILE A 197 14.44 -38.98 -22.83
C ILE A 197 12.99 -38.48 -22.80
N ALA A 198 12.06 -39.21 -23.43
CA ALA A 198 10.65 -38.84 -23.45
C ALA A 198 10.03 -38.73 -22.04
N ASN A 199 10.51 -39.52 -21.07
CA ASN A 199 10.04 -39.46 -19.69
C ASN A 199 10.42 -38.16 -18.96
N ILE A 200 11.50 -37.50 -19.38
CA ILE A 200 12.05 -36.31 -18.71
C ILE A 200 11.99 -35.03 -19.55
N GLU A 201 11.59 -35.14 -20.82
CA GLU A 201 11.56 -34.03 -21.79
C GLU A 201 10.86 -32.80 -21.23
N CYS A 202 9.64 -32.97 -20.70
CA CYS A 202 8.88 -31.89 -20.09
C CYS A 202 9.54 -31.26 -18.86
N ILE A 203 10.19 -32.07 -18.02
CA ILE A 203 10.88 -31.57 -16.81
C ILE A 203 12.12 -30.76 -17.23
N LEU A 204 12.87 -31.24 -18.21
CA LEU A 204 14.03 -30.53 -18.73
C LEU A 204 13.65 -29.22 -19.42
N ASP A 205 12.63 -29.26 -20.28
CA ASP A 205 12.13 -28.06 -20.97
C ASP A 205 11.65 -27.01 -19.97
N PHE A 206 10.83 -27.43 -19.00
CA PHE A 206 10.37 -26.55 -17.92
C PHE A 206 11.54 -25.96 -17.13
N THR A 207 12.43 -26.79 -16.59
CA THR A 207 13.52 -26.33 -15.71
C THR A 207 14.49 -25.41 -16.44
N LEU A 208 14.85 -25.73 -17.69
CA LEU A 208 15.77 -24.90 -18.48
C LEU A 208 15.16 -23.55 -18.86
N ARG A 209 13.90 -23.51 -19.30
CA ARG A 209 13.24 -22.27 -19.71
C ARG A 209 12.89 -21.39 -18.52
N MET A 210 12.41 -22.00 -17.44
CA MET A 210 11.95 -21.27 -16.27
C MET A 210 13.06 -20.90 -15.29
N GLN A 211 14.29 -21.41 -15.44
CA GLN A 211 15.38 -21.12 -14.50
C GLN A 211 15.65 -19.62 -14.35
N ASN A 212 15.81 -18.89 -15.45
CA ASN A 212 16.08 -17.45 -15.40
C ASN A 212 14.85 -16.65 -14.97
N GLU A 213 13.67 -17.06 -15.42
CA GLU A 213 12.40 -16.42 -15.11
C GLU A 213 12.04 -16.53 -13.62
N LEU A 214 12.18 -17.72 -13.04
CA LEU A 214 11.97 -17.97 -11.62
C LEU A 214 12.98 -17.23 -10.74
N ASN A 215 14.24 -17.13 -11.18
CA ASN A 215 15.24 -16.29 -10.51
C ASN A 215 14.88 -14.80 -10.54
N THR A 216 14.34 -14.31 -11.66
CA THR A 216 13.85 -12.92 -11.77
C THR A 216 12.74 -12.66 -10.75
N ILE A 217 11.74 -13.56 -10.66
CA ILE A 217 10.66 -13.47 -9.66
C ILE A 217 11.25 -13.42 -8.23
N TYR A 218 12.23 -14.27 -7.94
CA TYR A 218 12.90 -14.27 -6.64
C TYR A 218 13.56 -12.92 -6.31
N PHE A 219 14.43 -12.42 -7.18
CA PHE A 219 15.19 -11.20 -6.90
C PHE A 219 14.30 -9.97 -6.80
N GLU A 220 13.25 -9.90 -7.63
CA GLU A 220 12.28 -8.81 -7.58
C GLU A 220 11.39 -8.90 -6.33
N THR A 221 11.04 -10.11 -5.89
CA THR A 221 10.38 -10.32 -4.59
C THR A 221 11.28 -9.85 -3.44
N ALA A 222 12.56 -10.21 -3.45
CA ALA A 222 13.51 -9.76 -2.41
C ALA A 222 13.67 -8.24 -2.40
N PHE A 223 13.64 -7.59 -3.57
CA PHE A 223 13.60 -6.13 -3.67
C PHE A 223 12.34 -5.53 -3.04
N LEU A 224 11.16 -6.13 -3.27
CA LEU A 224 9.91 -5.71 -2.62
C LEU A 224 9.95 -5.90 -1.10
N GLN A 225 10.50 -7.01 -0.62
CA GLN A 225 10.70 -7.26 0.82
C GLN A 225 11.56 -6.14 1.44
N LYS A 226 12.67 -5.79 0.80
CA LYS A 226 13.54 -4.71 1.29
C LYS A 226 12.86 -3.35 1.26
N SER A 227 12.01 -3.11 0.26
CA SER A 227 11.21 -1.88 0.17
C SER A 227 10.13 -1.84 1.25
N ASN A 228 9.53 -2.98 1.62
CA ASN A 228 8.61 -3.08 2.76
C ASN A 228 9.29 -2.74 4.10
N ASP A 229 10.51 -3.24 4.34
CA ASP A 229 11.30 -2.89 5.53
C ASP A 229 11.51 -1.37 5.65
N LYS A 230 11.71 -0.69 4.51
CA LYS A 230 11.82 0.76 4.47
C LYS A 230 10.50 1.42 4.87
N ILE A 231 9.36 0.99 4.31
CA ILE A 231 8.05 1.50 4.69
C ILE A 231 7.78 1.31 6.20
N ARG A 232 8.15 0.16 6.76
CA ARG A 232 8.07 -0.10 8.22
C ARG A 232 8.92 0.87 9.03
N THR A 233 10.13 1.16 8.58
CA THR A 233 11.01 2.12 9.27
C THR A 233 10.49 3.56 9.16
N ASP A 234 9.94 3.91 8.00
CA ASP A 234 9.44 5.25 7.71
C ASP A 234 8.16 5.55 8.54
N ILE A 235 7.27 4.57 8.78
CA ILE A 235 6.08 4.76 9.65
C ILE A 235 6.43 4.87 11.14
N GLU A 236 7.43 4.11 11.62
CA GLU A 236 7.97 4.24 12.98
C GLU A 236 8.56 5.64 13.20
N THR A 237 9.31 6.12 12.21
CA THR A 237 9.89 7.48 12.23
C THR A 237 8.78 8.54 12.23
N LEU A 238 7.78 8.38 11.36
CA LEU A 238 6.62 9.27 11.31
C LEU A 238 5.94 9.34 12.68
N PHE A 239 5.64 8.20 13.31
CA PHE A 239 4.98 8.19 14.62
C PHE A 239 5.80 8.93 15.67
N LYS A 240 7.12 8.67 15.74
CA LYS A 240 8.01 9.36 16.68
C LYS A 240 8.03 10.88 16.47
N GLU A 241 8.07 11.34 15.22
CA GLU A 241 7.97 12.76 14.89
C GLU A 241 6.60 13.34 15.25
N TYR A 242 5.54 12.57 14.99
CA TYR A 242 4.17 12.95 15.30
C TYR A 242 3.93 13.12 16.78
N THR A 243 4.48 12.24 17.62
CA THR A 243 4.25 12.24 19.06
C THR A 243 5.31 13.00 19.88
N LYS A 244 6.33 13.54 19.22
CA LYS A 244 7.34 14.39 19.87
C LYS A 244 6.75 15.61 20.59
N PRO A 245 5.79 16.38 20.02
CA PRO A 245 5.21 17.56 20.68
C PRO A 245 4.49 17.23 21.99
N ILE A 246 3.87 16.06 22.06
CA ILE A 246 3.10 15.59 23.23
C ILE A 246 4.00 14.86 24.26
N GLY A 247 5.31 14.78 24.00
CA GLY A 247 6.26 14.13 24.90
C GLY A 247 6.00 12.64 25.10
N TYR A 248 5.61 11.93 24.04
CA TYR A 248 5.52 10.47 24.04
C TYR A 248 6.79 9.89 23.41
N ALA A 249 7.49 9.04 24.15
CA ALA A 249 8.84 8.59 23.80
C ALA A 249 8.93 7.16 23.24
N ASN A 250 7.88 6.34 23.44
CA ASN A 250 7.88 4.95 23.00
C ASN A 250 7.74 4.85 21.47
N THR A 251 8.20 3.73 20.90
CA THR A 251 8.03 3.42 19.47
C THR A 251 6.58 3.04 19.16
N LEU A 252 6.22 3.02 17.88
CA LEU A 252 4.89 2.60 17.45
C LEU A 252 4.67 1.12 17.73
N GLU A 253 5.69 0.29 17.47
CA GLU A 253 5.71 -1.13 17.84
C GLU A 253 5.44 -1.35 19.34
N SER A 254 6.15 -0.60 20.21
CA SER A 254 5.97 -0.70 21.65
C SER A 254 4.57 -0.24 22.05
N CYS A 255 4.10 0.90 21.52
CA CYS A 255 2.77 1.44 21.79
C CYS A 255 1.67 0.43 21.42
N ARG A 256 1.79 -0.21 20.26
CA ARG A 256 0.89 -1.28 19.82
C ARG A 256 0.94 -2.48 20.77
N THR A 257 2.13 -2.96 21.09
CA THR A 257 2.31 -4.22 21.84
C THR A 257 1.81 -4.10 23.28
N SER A 258 1.96 -2.93 23.90
CA SER A 258 1.47 -2.65 25.26
C SER A 258 0.08 -1.99 25.29
N ASP A 259 -0.60 -1.85 24.14
CA ASP A 259 -1.88 -1.15 23.98
C ASP A 259 -1.92 0.24 24.64
N ASP A 260 -0.84 1.02 24.47
CA ASP A 260 -0.62 2.30 25.16
C ASP A 260 -1.26 3.50 24.43
N TRP A 261 -2.24 3.22 23.57
CA TRP A 261 -2.95 4.23 22.78
C TRP A 261 -3.72 5.23 23.64
N GLU A 262 -4.22 4.82 24.81
CA GLU A 262 -4.88 5.74 25.73
C GLU A 262 -3.91 6.76 26.33
N SER A 263 -2.64 6.39 26.61
CA SER A 263 -1.64 7.35 27.07
C SER A 263 -1.31 8.39 25.99
N VAL A 264 -1.19 7.96 24.73
CA VAL A 264 -1.01 8.87 23.58
C VAL A 264 -2.18 9.85 23.50
N LYS A 265 -3.41 9.35 23.62
CA LYS A 265 -4.64 10.16 23.57
C LYS A 265 -4.74 11.14 24.74
N LEU A 266 -4.42 10.73 25.97
CA LEU A 266 -4.40 11.61 27.14
C LEU A 266 -3.38 12.74 26.97
N LYS A 267 -2.11 12.40 26.67
CA LYS A 267 -1.05 13.38 26.42
C LYS A 267 -1.40 14.35 25.28
N THR A 268 -2.06 13.84 24.25
CA THR A 268 -2.55 14.66 23.14
C THR A 268 -3.63 15.63 23.61
N ASN A 269 -4.64 15.15 24.35
CA ASN A 269 -5.68 16.02 24.89
C ASN A 269 -5.13 17.09 25.83
N ASP A 270 -4.18 16.74 26.71
CA ASP A 270 -3.51 17.66 27.62
C ASP A 270 -2.73 18.74 26.86
N TYR A 271 -1.94 18.34 25.85
CA TYR A 271 -1.20 19.26 25.00
C TYR A 271 -2.15 20.23 24.27
N LEU A 272 -3.25 19.72 23.73
CA LEU A 272 -4.26 20.51 23.02
C LEU A 272 -5.07 21.43 23.93
N ALA A 273 -5.27 21.05 25.20
CA ALA A 273 -5.91 21.90 26.20
C ALA A 273 -4.98 23.06 26.59
N ASN A 274 -3.70 22.78 26.83
CA ASN A 274 -2.68 23.79 27.14
C ASN A 274 -2.46 24.78 25.99
N LEU A 275 -2.66 24.35 24.76
CA LEU A 275 -2.63 25.24 23.59
C LEU A 275 -3.68 26.36 23.63
N LYS A 276 -4.84 26.16 24.28
CA LYS A 276 -5.87 27.20 24.38
C LYS A 276 -5.51 28.31 25.39
N THR A 277 -4.59 28.04 26.31
CA THR A 277 -4.18 28.98 27.35
C THR A 277 -2.89 29.72 27.02
N GLN A 278 -2.13 29.26 26.02
CA GLN A 278 -0.90 29.88 25.56
C GLN A 278 -1.17 31.14 24.71
N GLN A 279 -0.33 32.17 24.88
CA GLN A 279 -0.38 33.40 24.11
C GLN A 279 0.99 33.75 23.51
N GLY A 280 0.99 34.63 22.50
CA GLY A 280 2.21 35.17 21.91
C GLY A 280 3.09 34.12 21.17
N PRO A 281 4.42 34.25 21.21
CA PRO A 281 5.35 33.39 20.47
C PRO A 281 5.28 31.89 20.82
N GLN A 282 4.90 31.56 22.05
CA GLN A 282 4.75 30.16 22.48
C GLN A 282 3.58 29.46 21.78
N LEU A 283 2.46 30.16 21.60
CA LEU A 283 1.31 29.65 20.85
C LEU A 283 1.68 29.34 19.40
N TYR A 284 2.43 30.24 18.74
CA TYR A 284 2.89 30.02 17.36
C TYR A 284 3.77 28.77 17.24
N SER A 285 4.75 28.62 18.13
CA SER A 285 5.61 27.42 18.16
C SER A 285 4.80 26.13 18.35
N SER A 286 3.89 26.11 19.33
CA SER A 286 3.03 24.97 19.59
C SER A 286 2.08 24.64 18.43
N GLN A 287 1.59 25.65 17.68
CA GLN A 287 0.79 25.43 16.48
C GLN A 287 1.60 24.79 15.35
N VAL A 288 2.81 25.29 15.09
CA VAL A 288 3.73 24.70 14.09
C VAL A 288 4.01 23.24 14.42
N ASN A 289 4.21 22.91 15.71
CA ASN A 289 4.47 21.54 16.16
C ASN A 289 3.32 20.56 15.91
N ILE A 290 2.08 21.04 15.69
CA ILE A 290 0.92 20.20 15.36
C ILE A 290 0.74 20.09 13.85
N ILE A 291 0.96 21.18 13.13
CA ILE A 291 0.72 21.24 11.68
C ILE A 291 1.80 20.46 10.94
N PHE A 292 3.06 20.62 11.32
CA PHE A 292 4.19 20.02 10.60
C PHE A 292 4.14 18.48 10.52
N PRO A 293 3.79 17.74 11.60
CA PRO A 293 3.62 16.29 11.47
C PRO A 293 2.48 15.84 10.56
N ILE A 294 1.45 16.67 10.35
CA ILE A 294 0.36 16.37 9.40
C ILE A 294 0.92 16.34 7.95
N ASP A 295 1.83 17.25 7.60
CA ASP A 295 2.53 17.24 6.31
C ASP A 295 3.34 15.97 6.11
N ARG A 296 4.01 15.51 7.17
CA ARG A 296 4.77 14.25 7.15
C ARG A 296 3.88 13.04 6.96
N LEU A 297 2.70 13.02 7.59
CA LEU A 297 1.72 11.96 7.39
C LEU A 297 1.27 11.87 5.93
N LEU A 298 0.99 12.99 5.26
CA LEU A 298 0.64 12.99 3.84
C LEU A 298 1.76 12.48 2.93
N GLN A 299 3.00 12.88 3.22
CA GLN A 299 4.17 12.41 2.47
C GLN A 299 4.30 10.89 2.61
N PHE A 300 4.16 10.37 3.83
CA PHE A 300 4.19 8.94 4.09
C PHE A 300 3.06 8.20 3.35
N ILE A 301 1.83 8.69 3.42
CA ILE A 301 0.68 8.13 2.68
C ILE A 301 1.01 8.04 1.19
N THR A 302 1.58 9.09 0.60
CA THR A 302 1.93 9.10 -0.82
C THR A 302 2.99 8.03 -1.14
N GLN A 303 4.02 7.91 -0.29
CA GLN A 303 5.06 6.90 -0.43
C GLN A 303 4.52 5.47 -0.27
N TYR A 304 3.66 5.25 0.73
CA TYR A 304 2.98 3.99 0.99
C TYR A 304 2.16 3.56 -0.23
N ASN A 305 1.32 4.44 -0.77
CA ASN A 305 0.50 4.13 -1.94
C ASN A 305 1.33 3.85 -3.20
N SER A 306 2.40 4.62 -3.41
CA SER A 306 3.36 4.33 -4.49
C SER A 306 3.97 2.93 -4.36
N PHE A 307 4.33 2.53 -3.13
CA PHE A 307 4.83 1.18 -2.86
C PHE A 307 3.77 0.10 -3.15
N ILE A 308 2.51 0.28 -2.73
CA ILE A 308 1.41 -0.65 -3.03
C ILE A 308 1.20 -0.78 -4.54
N ASP A 309 1.16 0.34 -5.26
CA ASP A 309 0.96 0.36 -6.70
C ASP A 309 2.10 -0.33 -7.45
N GLN A 310 3.35 -0.12 -6.99
CA GLN A 310 4.51 -0.82 -7.53
C GLN A 310 4.41 -2.32 -7.24
N GLY A 311 4.13 -2.70 -5.99
CA GLY A 311 3.97 -4.11 -5.59
C GLY A 311 2.96 -4.85 -6.46
N GLY A 312 1.77 -4.27 -6.67
CA GLY A 312 0.76 -4.83 -7.59
C GLY A 312 1.28 -5.06 -9.00
N LYS A 313 2.00 -4.07 -9.57
CA LYS A 313 2.61 -4.19 -10.92
C LYS A 313 3.68 -5.28 -10.99
N PHE A 314 4.48 -5.46 -9.95
CA PHE A 314 5.47 -6.55 -9.89
C PHE A 314 4.78 -7.92 -9.88
N TYR A 315 3.72 -8.10 -9.09
CA TYR A 315 2.99 -9.37 -9.09
C TYR A 315 2.28 -9.65 -10.42
N GLU A 316 1.74 -8.63 -11.10
CA GLU A 316 1.23 -8.76 -12.47
C GLU A 316 2.34 -9.18 -13.46
N LYS A 317 3.53 -8.59 -13.32
CA LYS A 317 4.71 -9.02 -14.09
C LYS A 317 5.06 -10.49 -13.81
N PHE A 318 5.04 -10.92 -12.55
CA PHE A 318 5.31 -12.33 -12.19
C PHE A 318 4.28 -13.27 -12.82
N LYS A 319 3.00 -12.87 -12.86
CA LYS A 319 1.95 -13.63 -13.53
C LYS A 319 2.22 -13.77 -15.03
N ILE A 320 2.62 -12.69 -15.71
CA ILE A 320 2.99 -12.72 -17.13
C ILE A 320 4.17 -13.66 -17.36
N ILE A 321 5.21 -13.56 -16.52
CA ILE A 321 6.40 -14.43 -16.59
C ILE A 321 6.00 -15.90 -16.46
N LEU A 322 5.19 -16.26 -15.45
CA LEU A 322 4.79 -17.65 -15.27
C LEU A 322 3.93 -18.14 -16.43
N ASN A 323 3.00 -17.33 -16.92
CA ASN A 323 2.15 -17.71 -18.06
C ASN A 323 2.88 -17.72 -19.41
N SER A 324 4.14 -17.29 -19.47
CA SER A 324 4.96 -17.32 -20.69
C SER A 324 5.56 -18.69 -21.01
N TYR A 325 5.36 -19.69 -20.14
CA TYR A 325 5.85 -21.04 -20.40
C TYR A 325 5.13 -21.70 -21.60
N GLU A 326 5.79 -21.70 -22.75
CA GLU A 326 5.21 -22.07 -24.06
C GLU A 326 4.59 -23.48 -24.08
N ASN A 327 5.23 -24.45 -23.42
CA ASN A 327 4.85 -25.86 -23.47
C ASN A 327 3.91 -26.27 -22.32
N GLU A 328 3.33 -25.32 -21.59
CA GLU A 328 2.47 -25.60 -20.42
C GLU A 328 1.38 -26.64 -20.71
N LYS A 329 0.67 -26.48 -21.83
CA LYS A 329 -0.41 -27.39 -22.23
C LYS A 329 0.08 -28.80 -22.60
N GLN A 330 1.24 -28.89 -23.24
CA GLN A 330 1.81 -30.17 -23.67
C GLN A 330 2.37 -30.95 -22.49
N CYS A 331 2.90 -30.23 -21.49
CA CYS A 331 3.55 -30.79 -20.32
C CYS A 331 2.68 -30.78 -19.05
N GLU A 332 1.39 -30.47 -19.15
CA GLU A 332 0.52 -30.18 -18.00
C GLU A 332 0.52 -31.27 -16.91
N THR A 333 0.55 -32.54 -17.33
CA THR A 333 0.54 -33.71 -16.43
C THR A 333 1.88 -33.98 -15.77
N LYS A 334 2.95 -33.34 -16.24
CA LYS A 334 4.34 -33.49 -15.78
C LYS A 334 4.87 -32.25 -15.07
N LEU A 335 4.14 -31.14 -15.12
CA LEU A 335 4.54 -29.92 -14.43
C LEU A 335 4.47 -30.08 -12.91
N PRO A 336 5.37 -29.41 -12.17
CA PRO A 336 5.42 -29.52 -10.72
C PRO A 336 4.16 -28.91 -10.08
N LEU A 337 3.65 -29.52 -9.02
CA LEU A 337 2.50 -28.98 -8.28
C LEU A 337 2.84 -27.61 -7.68
N GLU A 338 4.08 -27.43 -7.26
CA GLU A 338 4.63 -26.19 -6.69
C GLU A 338 4.57 -25.03 -7.68
N TYR A 339 4.72 -25.29 -8.98
CA TYR A 339 4.58 -24.27 -10.02
C TYR A 339 3.12 -23.80 -10.15
N LYS A 340 2.14 -24.72 -10.09
CA LYS A 340 0.71 -24.36 -10.06
C LYS A 340 0.37 -23.53 -8.82
N LYS A 341 0.83 -23.98 -7.65
CA LYS A 341 0.66 -23.23 -6.40
C LYS A 341 1.27 -21.83 -6.46
N LEU A 342 2.46 -21.68 -7.05
CA LEU A 342 3.08 -20.36 -7.22
C LEU A 342 2.22 -19.41 -8.08
N LYS A 343 1.58 -19.91 -9.14
CA LYS A 343 0.65 -19.12 -9.96
C LYS A 343 -0.56 -18.67 -9.13
N ASP A 344 -1.16 -19.57 -8.37
CA ASP A 344 -2.29 -19.27 -7.48
C ASP A 344 -1.90 -18.25 -6.38
N ASP A 345 -0.72 -18.44 -5.76
CA ASP A 345 -0.17 -17.56 -4.74
C ASP A 345 0.01 -16.12 -5.28
N ILE A 346 0.45 -15.99 -6.54
CA ILE A 346 0.59 -14.69 -7.22
C ILE A 346 -0.77 -14.06 -7.51
N ASP A 347 -1.76 -14.81 -7.99
CA ASP A 347 -3.11 -14.29 -8.21
C ASP A 347 -3.75 -13.77 -6.91
N VAL A 348 -3.56 -14.50 -5.81
CA VAL A 348 -3.97 -14.04 -4.47
C VAL A 348 -3.21 -12.78 -4.07
N ALA A 349 -1.90 -12.71 -4.32
CA ALA A 349 -1.09 -11.52 -4.01
C ALA A 349 -1.55 -10.29 -4.80
N ILE A 350 -1.83 -10.42 -6.10
CA ILE A 350 -2.38 -9.35 -6.94
C ILE A 350 -3.65 -8.78 -6.31
N ASN A 351 -4.58 -9.66 -5.93
CA ASN A 351 -5.83 -9.25 -5.29
C ASN A 351 -5.58 -8.52 -3.95
N LYS A 352 -4.67 -9.02 -3.12
CA LYS A 352 -4.30 -8.37 -1.85
C LYS A 352 -3.71 -6.97 -2.05
N PHE A 353 -2.81 -6.79 -3.02
CA PHE A 353 -2.24 -5.47 -3.33
C PHE A 353 -3.27 -4.50 -3.89
N ASN A 354 -4.20 -4.98 -4.72
CA ASN A 354 -5.23 -4.12 -5.32
C ASN A 354 -6.35 -3.73 -4.35
N ILE A 355 -6.60 -4.55 -3.32
CA ILE A 355 -7.74 -4.40 -2.40
C ILE A 355 -7.25 -4.24 -0.95
N ALA A 356 -6.76 -5.31 -0.33
CA ALA A 356 -6.52 -5.38 1.11
C ALA A 356 -5.47 -4.37 1.63
N TYR A 357 -4.42 -4.14 0.84
CA TYR A 357 -3.31 -3.24 1.19
C TYR A 357 -3.50 -1.82 0.65
N ARG A 358 -4.52 -1.56 -0.18
CA ARG A 358 -4.74 -0.24 -0.76
C ARG A 358 -5.76 0.54 0.08
N PRO A 359 -5.34 1.58 0.82
CA PRO A 359 -6.26 2.44 1.56
C PRO A 359 -6.90 3.46 0.62
N VAL A 360 -7.91 3.03 -0.15
CA VAL A 360 -8.58 3.85 -1.17
C VAL A 360 -9.21 5.12 -0.58
N GLU A 361 -9.54 5.12 0.71
CA GLU A 361 -10.13 6.24 1.45
C GLU A 361 -9.10 7.36 1.71
N VAL A 362 -7.83 6.98 1.80
CA VAL A 362 -6.71 7.89 2.07
C VAL A 362 -6.15 8.45 0.75
N ASN A 363 -6.58 7.89 -0.39
CA ASN A 363 -6.18 8.28 -1.73
C ASN A 363 -7.13 9.34 -2.33
N GLY A 364 -6.68 10.60 -2.40
CA GLY A 364 -7.31 11.60 -3.24
C GLY A 364 -7.28 13.04 -2.73
N SER A 365 -7.80 13.95 -3.55
CA SER A 365 -7.98 15.38 -3.23
C SER A 365 -8.81 15.58 -1.96
N LYS A 366 -9.80 14.71 -1.73
CA LYS A 366 -10.66 14.71 -0.54
C LYS A 366 -9.88 14.56 0.77
N MET A 367 -8.80 13.79 0.79
CA MET A 367 -7.93 13.63 1.97
C MET A 367 -7.10 14.89 2.21
N LYS A 368 -6.56 15.49 1.14
CA LYS A 368 -5.85 16.78 1.23
C LYS A 368 -6.77 17.90 1.67
N GLU A 369 -7.99 17.94 1.14
CA GLU A 369 -9.04 18.90 1.50
C GLU A 369 -9.43 18.74 2.98
N ILE A 370 -9.55 17.51 3.47
CA ILE A 370 -9.89 17.25 4.88
C ILE A 370 -8.73 17.59 5.83
N LEU A 371 -7.49 17.26 5.46
CA LEU A 371 -6.30 17.50 6.29
C LEU A 371 -5.77 18.94 6.22
N TYR A 372 -6.04 19.70 5.15
CA TYR A 372 -5.57 21.09 5.01
C TYR A 372 -6.68 22.13 4.91
N GLY A 373 -7.89 21.73 4.49
CA GLY A 373 -8.95 22.68 4.13
C GLY A 373 -8.68 23.34 2.79
N ILE A 374 -7.75 22.79 1.99
CA ILE A 374 -7.48 23.27 0.63
C ILE A 374 -8.51 22.60 -0.27
N ASN A 375 -9.52 23.37 -0.66
CA ASN A 375 -10.32 23.04 -1.82
C ASN A 375 -9.40 23.24 -3.04
N GLU A 376 -9.17 22.23 -3.88
CA GLU A 376 -8.44 22.41 -5.15
C GLU A 376 -9.22 23.33 -6.14
N PHE A 377 -10.34 23.90 -5.71
CA PHE A 377 -11.25 24.75 -6.46
C PHE A 377 -11.52 26.12 -5.82
N GLU A 378 -10.77 26.54 -4.79
CA GLU A 378 -10.83 27.90 -4.21
C GLU A 378 -9.55 28.72 -4.45
#